data_AF-A0A412KT17-F1
#
_entry.id   AF-A0A412KT17-F1
#
_cell.length_a   1.000
_cell.length_b   1.000
_cell.length_c   1.000
_cell.angle_alpha   90.00
_cell.angle_beta   90.00
_cell.angle_gamma   90.00
#
_symmetry.space_group_name_H-M   'P 1'
#
loop_
_entity.id
_entity.type
_entity.pdbx_description
1 polymer ?
#
loop_
_entity_poly.entity_id
_entity_poly.type
_entity_poly.pdbx_seq_one_letter_code
_entity_poly.pdbx_strand_id
1 'polypeptide(L)'
;MMVVRVYKAENKEYMVMDGTQGFLPGAAAVRLLMHRRHGVGTDRLLVFTGSEEVPSFAAFTPEGEQQELTAADYAVLSRSKEDYELRLTNGFVERLRAVDAERLVCAG
;
A
#
# COMPACT_ATOMS: atom_id res chain seq x y z
N MET A 1 -15.30 1.10 1.44
CA MET A 1 -14.35 1.74 2.36
C MET A 1 -13.22 0.76 2.51
N MET A 2 -11.97 1.20 2.42
CA MET A 2 -10.81 0.31 2.48
C MET A 2 -10.06 0.54 3.79
N VAL A 3 -9.61 -0.54 4.43
CA VAL A 3 -8.84 -0.50 5.67
C VAL A 3 -7.38 -0.72 5.35
N VAL A 4 -6.52 0.15 5.87
CA VAL A 4 -5.06 -0.02 5.83
C VAL A 4 -4.51 0.03 7.26
N ARG A 5 -3.55 -0.84 7.56
CA ARG A 5 -2.91 -0.92 8.87
C ARG A 5 -1.53 -0.28 8.79
N VAL A 6 -1.16 0.50 9.79
CA VAL A 6 0.15 1.15 9.83
C VAL A 6 0.95 0.64 11.02
N TYR A 7 2.21 0.33 10.75
CA TYR A 7 3.18 -0.17 11.70
C TYR A 7 4.39 0.75 11.72
N LYS A 8 4.90 1.02 12.92
CA LYS A 8 6.12 1.79 13.15
C LYS A 8 7.22 0.85 13.57
N ALA A 9 8.29 0.79 12.79
CA ALA A 9 9.47 -0.02 13.08
C ALA A 9 10.73 0.71 12.62
N GLU A 10 11.78 0.71 13.44
CA GLU A 10 13.10 1.30 13.10
C GLU A 10 13.02 2.72 12.51
N ASN A 11 12.16 3.57 13.07
CA ASN A 11 11.94 4.95 12.62
C ASN A 11 11.37 5.08 11.19
N LYS A 12 10.74 4.02 10.67
CA LYS A 12 10.01 3.98 9.40
C LYS A 12 8.54 3.63 9.64
N GLU A 13 7.68 4.17 8.77
CA GLU A 13 6.25 3.84 8.72
C GLU A 13 5.97 2.85 7.59
N TYR A 14 5.42 1.70 7.96
CA TYR A 14 5.01 0.63 7.07
C TYR A 14 3.50 0.59 6.99
N MET A 15 2.95 0.71 5.79
CA MET A 15 1.53 0.50 5.54
C MET A 15 1.31 -0.90 5.01
N VAL A 16 0.32 -1.61 5.55
CA VAL A 16 -0.13 -2.91 5.05
C VAL A 16 -1.56 -2.76 4.55
N MET A 17 -1.81 -3.18 3.32
CA MET A 17 -3.14 -3.20 2.73
C MET A 17 -3.46 -4.56 2.12
N ASP A 18 -4.75 -4.89 2.13
CA ASP A 18 -5.26 -6.09 1.48
C ASP A 18 -5.65 -5.77 0.03
N GLY A 19 -4.82 -6.21 -0.93
CA GLY A 19 -5.05 -6.02 -2.36
C GLY A 19 -6.13 -6.95 -2.93
N THR A 20 -6.50 -8.00 -2.20
CA THR A 20 -7.52 -8.98 -2.63
C THR A 20 -8.95 -8.45 -2.47
N GLN A 21 -9.14 -7.41 -1.65
CA GLN A 21 -10.45 -6.76 -1.42
C GLN A 21 -10.89 -5.82 -2.57
N GLY A 22 -10.42 -6.10 -3.79
CA GLY A 22 -10.90 -5.47 -5.02
C GLY A 22 -10.12 -4.25 -5.50
N PHE A 23 -9.00 -3.87 -4.88
CA PHE A 23 -8.11 -2.83 -5.40
C PHE A 23 -6.64 -3.18 -5.15
N LEU A 24 -5.93 -3.43 -6.24
CA LEU A 24 -4.49 -3.53 -6.27
C LEU A 24 -3.93 -2.20 -6.83
N PRO A 25 -3.20 -1.41 -6.04
CA PRO A 25 -2.70 -0.11 -6.51
C PRO A 25 -1.56 -0.31 -7.51
N GLY A 26 -1.60 0.45 -8.61
CA GLY A 26 -0.47 0.65 -9.50
C GLY A 26 0.51 1.70 -8.98
N ALA A 27 1.63 1.88 -9.67
CA ALA A 27 2.69 2.79 -9.25
C ALA A 27 2.21 4.24 -9.03
N ALA A 28 1.21 4.71 -9.78
CA ALA A 28 0.71 6.07 -9.65
C ALA A 28 -0.18 6.24 -8.41
N ALA A 29 -1.07 5.27 -8.15
CA ALA A 29 -1.83 5.21 -6.91
C ALA A 29 -0.91 5.07 -5.68
N VAL A 30 0.13 4.23 -5.75
CA VAL A 30 1.11 4.10 -4.65
C VAL A 30 1.76 5.45 -4.34
N ARG A 31 2.24 6.17 -5.35
CA ARG A 31 2.82 7.52 -5.17
C ARG A 31 1.87 8.47 -4.47
N LEU A 32 0.61 8.50 -4.89
CA LEU A 32 -0.40 9.37 -4.28
C LEU A 32 -0.72 8.93 -2.84
N LEU A 33 -0.89 7.62 -2.62
CA LEU A 33 -1.21 7.04 -1.32
C LEU A 33 -0.09 7.30 -0.30
N MET A 34 1.16 7.17 -0.70
CA MET A 34 2.34 7.36 0.16
C MET A 34 2.80 8.82 0.22
N HIS A 35 2.15 9.74 -0.49
CA HIS A 35 2.51 11.16 -0.47
C HIS A 35 2.19 11.82 0.88
N ARG A 36 3.19 12.37 1.57
CA ARG A 36 3.05 12.93 2.93
C ARG A 36 2.06 14.09 3.09
N ARG A 37 1.73 14.81 2.01
CA ARG A 37 0.77 15.94 2.06
C ARG A 37 -0.61 15.63 1.48
N HIS A 38 -0.73 14.60 0.65
CA HIS A 38 -1.92 14.37 -0.17
C HIS A 38 -2.50 12.96 -0.02
N GLY A 39 -1.71 12.03 0.50
CA GLY A 39 -2.14 10.71 0.91
C GLY A 39 -1.92 10.51 2.40
N VAL A 40 -1.61 9.26 2.76
CA VAL A 40 -1.36 8.83 4.14
C VAL A 40 0.03 9.24 4.60
N GLY A 41 1.02 9.20 3.70
CA GLY A 41 2.41 9.52 4.03
C GLY A 41 3.12 8.40 4.76
N THR A 42 3.69 7.43 4.04
CA THR A 42 4.46 6.33 4.64
C THR A 42 5.73 6.07 3.86
N ASP A 43 6.68 5.37 4.48
CA ASP A 43 7.99 5.08 3.87
C ASP A 43 7.99 3.75 3.11
N ARG A 44 7.09 2.83 3.46
CA ARG A 44 6.94 1.53 2.79
C ARG A 44 5.47 1.13 2.73
N LEU A 45 5.07 0.51 1.62
CA LEU A 45 3.75 -0.08 1.44
C LEU A 45 3.90 -1.57 1.16
N LEU A 46 3.17 -2.40 1.88
CA LEU A 46 3.07 -3.84 1.71
C LEU A 46 1.65 -4.16 1.29
N VAL A 47 1.49 -4.74 0.11
CA VAL A 47 0.19 -5.12 -0.44
C VAL A 47 0.09 -6.62 -0.42
N PHE A 48 -0.91 -7.16 0.26
CA PHE A 48 -1.23 -8.57 0.17
C PHE A 48 -1.84 -8.87 -1.19
N THR A 49 -1.18 -9.70 -1.98
CA THR A 49 -1.58 -10.09 -3.34
C THR A 49 -1.83 -11.60 -3.47
N GLY A 50 -1.52 -12.37 -2.44
CA GLY A 50 -1.65 -13.82 -2.44
C GLY A 50 -3.06 -14.34 -2.14
N SER A 51 -3.13 -15.66 -2.02
CA SER A 51 -4.31 -16.38 -1.54
C SER A 51 -4.07 -16.91 -0.12
N GLU A 52 -5.11 -17.43 0.53
CA GLU A 52 -4.98 -18.08 1.85
C GLU A 52 -4.00 -19.26 1.83
N GLU A 53 -3.81 -19.91 0.68
CA GLU A 53 -2.90 -21.05 0.50
C GLU A 53 -1.44 -20.64 0.27
N VAL A 54 -1.22 -19.51 -0.41
CA VAL A 54 0.12 -18.96 -0.68
C VAL A 54 0.11 -17.46 -0.40
N PRO A 55 0.52 -17.04 0.81
CA PRO A 55 0.59 -15.63 1.13
C PRO A 55 1.69 -14.98 0.30
N SER A 56 1.29 -14.06 -0.58
CA SER A 56 2.18 -13.27 -1.41
C SER A 56 1.99 -11.80 -1.05
N PHE A 57 3.11 -11.09 -0.95
CA PHE A 57 3.11 -9.66 -0.69
C PHE A 57 3.98 -8.95 -1.74
N ALA A 58 3.51 -7.81 -2.20
CA ALA A 58 4.30 -6.87 -2.99
C ALA A 58 4.69 -5.70 -2.09
N ALA A 59 5.98 -5.37 -2.05
CA ALA A 59 6.46 -4.18 -1.37
C ALA A 59 6.64 -3.04 -2.37
N PHE A 60 6.26 -1.83 -1.97
CA PHE A 60 6.45 -0.63 -2.77
C PHE A 60 7.10 0.50 -1.98
N THR A 61 7.86 1.32 -2.71
CA THR A 61 8.43 2.57 -2.19
C THR A 61 7.49 3.76 -2.43
N PRO A 62 7.73 4.92 -1.79
CA PRO A 62 6.96 6.14 -2.05
C PRO A 62 7.00 6.60 -3.51
N GLU A 63 8.03 6.20 -4.26
CA GLU A 63 8.19 6.46 -5.70
C GLU A 63 7.35 5.50 -6.57
N GLY A 64 6.57 4.61 -5.96
CA GLY A 64 5.72 3.65 -6.65
C GLY A 64 6.49 2.50 -7.30
N GLU A 65 7.75 2.30 -6.92
CA GLU A 65 8.56 1.19 -7.43
C GLU A 65 8.29 -0.06 -6.61
N GLN A 66 8.01 -1.17 -7.30
CA GLN A 66 7.89 -2.46 -6.65
C GLN A 66 9.28 -3.00 -6.30
N GLN A 67 9.45 -3.45 -5.07
CA GLN A 67 10.68 -4.06 -4.58
C GLN A 67 10.41 -5.43 -3.96
N GLU A 68 11.45 -6.23 -3.84
CA GLU A 68 11.41 -7.47 -3.06
C GLU A 68 11.21 -7.16 -1.57
N LEU A 69 10.57 -8.11 -0.88
CA LEU A 69 10.41 -8.08 0.57
C LEU A 69 11.76 -8.26 1.24
N THR A 70 12.00 -7.43 2.25
CA THR A 70 13.19 -7.46 3.10
C THR A 70 12.86 -8.17 4.41
N ALA A 71 13.90 -8.58 5.16
CA ALA A 71 13.72 -9.15 6.50
C ALA A 71 12.92 -8.23 7.45
N ALA A 72 13.08 -6.91 7.31
CA ALA A 72 12.31 -5.93 8.08
C ALA A 72 10.82 -5.94 7.73
N ASP A 73 10.47 -6.15 6.46
CA ASP A 73 9.07 -6.27 6.02
C ASP A 73 8.40 -7.49 6.67
N TYR A 74 9.09 -8.63 6.69
CA TYR A 74 8.60 -9.84 7.35
C TYR A 74 8.46 -9.67 8.87
N ALA A 75 9.39 -8.96 9.51
CA ALA A 75 9.29 -8.64 10.93
C ALA A 75 8.01 -7.84 11.23
N VAL A 76 7.69 -6.84 10.39
CA VAL A 76 6.44 -6.08 10.51
C VAL A 76 5.21 -6.96 10.28
N LEU A 77 5.21 -7.80 9.24
CA LEU A 77 4.09 -8.69 8.95
C LEU A 77 3.84 -9.72 10.06
N SER A 78 4.88 -10.13 10.81
CA SER A 78 4.74 -11.04 11.95
C SER A 78 4.13 -10.39 13.20
N ARG A 79 4.01 -9.05 13.25
CA ARG A 79 3.44 -8.35 14.41
C ARG A 79 1.94 -8.54 14.48
N SER A 80 1.45 -9.00 15.62
CA SER A 80 0.02 -9.23 15.85
C SER A 80 -0.79 -7.93 16.02
N LYS A 81 -0.13 -6.81 16.34
CA LYS A 81 -0.81 -5.53 16.63
C LYS A 81 -0.17 -4.39 15.84
N GLU A 82 -1.00 -3.72 15.06
CA GLU A 82 -0.72 -2.47 14.37
C GLU A 82 -0.61 -1.30 15.34
N ASP A 83 0.13 -0.26 14.94
CA ASP A 83 0.23 0.98 15.70
C ASP A 83 -1.04 1.83 15.54
N TYR A 84 -1.63 1.84 14.35
CA TYR A 84 -2.96 2.40 14.09
C TYR A 84 -3.58 1.89 12.79
N GLU A 85 -4.91 2.01 12.71
CA GLU A 85 -5.71 1.69 11.53
C GLU A 85 -6.17 2.98 10.84
N LEU A 86 -6.11 3.01 9.51
CA LEU A 86 -6.70 4.07 8.71
C LEU A 86 -7.79 3.52 7.79
N ARG A 87 -8.87 4.29 7.68
CA ARG A 87 -10.03 3.96 6.86
C ARG A 87 -10.09 4.91 5.68
N LEU A 88 -9.70 4.40 4.52
CA LEU A 88 -9.78 5.13 3.26
C LEU A 88 -11.24 5.17 2.79
N THR A 89 -11.75 6.38 2.58
CA THR A 89 -13.10 6.61 2.07
C THR A 89 -13.21 6.11 0.62
N ASN A 90 -14.44 5.78 0.20
CA ASN A 90 -14.68 5.35 -1.19
C ASN A 90 -14.17 6.38 -2.20
N GLY A 91 -14.42 7.67 -1.96
CA GLY A 91 -13.95 8.74 -2.86
C GLY A 91 -12.43 8.84 -2.96
N PHE A 92 -11.69 8.51 -1.89
CA PHE A 92 -10.22 8.47 -1.98
C PHE A 92 -9.76 7.25 -2.79
N VAL A 93 -10.36 6.08 -2.59
CA VAL A 93 -10.06 4.86 -3.37
C VAL A 93 -10.39 5.06 -4.86
N GLU A 94 -11.50 5.72 -5.17
CA GLU A 94 -11.86 6.09 -6.56
C GLU A 94 -10.82 7.02 -7.18
N ARG A 95 -10.30 7.99 -6.43
CA ARG A 95 -9.21 8.85 -6.89
C ARG A 95 -7.93 8.05 -7.17
N LEU A 96 -7.57 7.10 -6.31
CA LEU A 96 -6.42 6.22 -6.55
C LEU A 96 -6.59 5.44 -7.85
N ARG A 97 -7.78 4.85 -8.09
CA ARG A 97 -8.10 4.16 -9.35
C ARG A 97 -8.05 5.08 -10.56
N ALA A 98 -8.57 6.30 -10.44
CA ALA A 98 -8.56 7.28 -11.52
C ALA A 98 -7.12 7.65 -11.92
N VAL A 99 -6.23 7.87 -10.94
CA VAL A 99 -4.82 8.20 -11.19
C VAL A 99 -4.07 7.05 -11.86
N ASP A 100 -4.34 5.80 -11.48
CA ASP A 100 -3.80 4.65 -12.20
C ASP A 100 -4.35 4.55 -13.63
N ALA A 101 -5.64 4.82 -13.83
CA ALA A 101 -6.28 4.78 -15.15
C ALA A 101 -5.82 5.91 -16.09
N GLU A 102 -5.63 7.13 -15.59
CA GLU A 102 -5.13 8.27 -16.37
C GLU A 102 -3.72 8.00 -16.91
N ARG A 103 -2.87 7.33 -16.12
CA ARG A 103 -1.53 6.95 -16.58
C ARG A 103 -1.55 5.87 -17.66
N LEU A 104 -2.53 4.97 -17.65
CA LEU A 104 -2.75 4.00 -18.73
C LEU A 104 -3.15 4.68 -20.04
N VAL A 105 -3.89 5.79 -19.99
CA VAL A 105 -4.36 6.52 -21.17
C VAL A 105 -3.26 7.38 -21.80
N CYS A 106 -2.32 7.94 -21.02
CA CYS A 106 -1.22 8.75 -21.55
C CYS A 106 -0.01 7.94 -22.05
N ALA A 107 -0.04 6.61 -21.95
CA ALA A 107 1.03 5.73 -22.45
C ALA A 107 0.72 5.09 -23.82
N GLY A 108 -0.33 5.56 -24.50
CA GLY A 108 -0.76 5.12 -25.84
C GLY A 108 -0.42 6.09 -26.95
#